data_AF-A0A9P4UFH3-F1
#
_entry.id   AF-A0A9P4UFH3-F1
#
_cell.length_a   1.000
_cell.length_b   1.000
_cell.length_c   1.000
_cell.angle_alpha   90.00
_cell.angle_beta   90.00
_cell.angle_gamma   90.00
#
_symmetry.space_group_name_H-M   'P 1'
#
loop_
_entity.id
_entity.type
_entity.pdbx_description
1 polymer ?
#
loop_
_entity_poly.entity_id
_entity_poly.type
_entity_poly.pdbx_seq_one_letter_code
_entity_poly.pdbx_strand_id
1 'polypeptide(L)'
;MGTSPYFPSIDQFPPGYAEEKNSRPLLETCIAFLVLDTVFIMLLYTSRFLCNDKKHPSEQKANWSMISLMTGTYIVCVSKITLGFLAIHMGGAGRHTATLDYTTITTSLQLNTSLQLICPLTTSLSKMSILCLLHNIFGRTSKRTRLVIRITFVLCLITLLVQVVIPFANCRPFSATWTLGQQSQCAISGLVLWKYLSIPNVITTFIVVAIPLPALYKLRISTATKMGLAVVLSVCVCGVVAAIMRFESFLRVMSFDDFSYEQIDPLRWTIAESGIYMVAGVLPTLRPLMRKLFGNTTFERFLTGRFWSGGSGRSGESEGSWGNKQGSAMVRGDADEVALVRKEKKLSVLSTEDTVVGVEDEEKEKLEG
;
A
#
# COMPACT_ATOMS: atom_id res chain seq x y z
N MET A 1 41.35 19.56 9.36
CA MET A 1 39.89 19.56 9.14
C MET A 1 39.58 20.77 8.30
N GLY A 2 39.09 20.59 7.06
CA GLY A 2 38.83 21.70 6.16
C GLY A 2 37.43 22.25 6.40
N THR A 3 37.31 23.43 7.00
CA THR A 3 36.03 24.14 7.12
C THR A 3 35.53 24.51 5.72
N SER A 4 34.34 24.05 5.35
CA SER A 4 33.72 24.42 4.08
C SER A 4 33.38 25.93 4.08
N PRO A 5 33.80 26.72 3.08
CA PRO A 5 33.49 28.15 3.02
C PRO A 5 32.00 28.44 2.71
N TYR A 6 31.18 27.40 2.55
CA TYR A 6 29.75 27.49 2.23
C TYR A 6 28.82 27.30 3.43
N PHE A 7 29.34 26.94 4.61
CA PHE A 7 28.55 26.73 5.82
C PHE A 7 29.11 27.57 6.97
N PRO A 8 28.27 28.03 7.93
CA PRO A 8 28.73 28.80 9.08
C PRO A 8 29.74 28.00 9.93
N SER A 9 30.76 28.69 10.46
CA SER A 9 31.77 28.05 11.29
C SER A 9 31.20 27.61 12.64
N ILE A 10 31.69 26.49 13.16
CA ILE A 10 31.18 25.88 14.40
C ILE A 10 31.29 26.82 15.61
N ASP A 11 32.23 27.76 15.59
CA ASP A 11 32.48 28.76 16.64
C ASP A 11 31.34 29.79 16.80
N GLN A 12 30.38 29.82 15.87
CA GLN A 12 29.19 30.68 15.93
C GLN A 12 28.05 30.06 16.78
N PHE A 13 28.18 28.80 17.19
CA PHE A 13 27.13 28.03 17.85
C PHE A 13 27.46 27.74 19.33
N PRO A 14 26.43 27.55 20.18
CA PRO A 14 26.65 27.34 21.61
C PRO A 14 27.35 26.01 21.94
N PRO A 15 28.13 25.94 23.04
CA PRO A 15 28.82 24.72 23.47
C PRO A 15 27.79 23.63 23.82
N GLY A 16 27.74 22.59 22.98
CA GLY A 16 26.74 21.52 23.02
C GLY A 16 26.16 21.18 21.64
N TYR A 17 26.09 22.17 20.75
CA TYR A 17 25.62 22.02 19.35
C TYR A 17 26.41 20.95 18.57
N ALA A 18 27.70 20.77 18.87
CA ALA A 18 28.53 19.73 18.24
C ALA A 18 28.22 18.29 18.71
N GLU A 19 27.62 18.14 19.89
CA GLU A 19 27.38 16.84 20.54
C GLU A 19 25.98 16.29 20.29
N GLU A 20 25.04 17.16 19.92
CA GLU A 20 23.64 16.81 19.65
C GLU A 20 23.52 15.87 18.43
N LYS A 21 22.77 14.77 18.60
CA LYS A 21 22.65 13.69 17.61
C LYS A 21 21.22 13.17 17.50
N ASN A 22 20.55 13.53 16.41
CA ASN A 22 19.17 13.14 16.11
C ASN A 22 19.05 11.87 15.22
N SER A 23 20.10 11.04 15.12
CA SER A 23 20.11 9.88 14.21
C SER A 23 19.31 8.66 14.70
N ARG A 24 19.12 8.52 16.02
CA ARG A 24 18.43 7.37 16.66
C ARG A 24 17.01 7.11 16.14
N PRO A 25 16.07 8.09 16.11
CA PRO A 25 14.69 7.81 15.73
C PRO A 25 14.53 7.42 14.25
N LEU A 26 15.44 7.86 13.37
CA LEU A 26 15.48 7.39 11.99
C LEU A 26 15.90 5.91 11.93
N LEU A 27 16.94 5.53 12.69
CA LEU A 27 17.42 4.15 12.79
C LEU A 27 16.34 3.19 13.30
N GLU A 28 15.65 3.57 14.38
CA GLU A 28 14.54 2.81 14.97
C GLU A 28 13.40 2.62 13.96
N THR A 29 13.05 3.69 13.22
CA THR A 29 12.02 3.64 12.17
C THR A 29 12.43 2.73 11.01
N CYS A 30 13.70 2.80 10.56
CA CYS A 30 14.25 1.91 9.53
C CYS A 30 14.12 0.43 9.93
N ILE A 31 14.55 0.08 11.15
CA ILE A 31 14.51 -1.31 11.65
C ILE A 31 13.06 -1.79 11.80
N ALA A 32 12.20 -0.98 12.41
CA ALA A 32 10.80 -1.34 12.65
C ALA A 32 10.04 -1.63 11.35
N PHE A 33 10.15 -0.74 10.35
CA PHE A 33 9.46 -0.95 9.07
C PHE A 33 10.11 -2.03 8.19
N LEU A 34 11.43 -2.27 8.29
CA LEU A 34 12.06 -3.41 7.64
C LEU A 34 11.50 -4.74 8.16
N VAL A 35 11.45 -4.92 9.49
CA VAL A 35 10.88 -6.12 10.12
C VAL A 35 9.38 -6.24 9.86
N LEU A 36 8.63 -5.13 9.84
CA LEU A 36 7.21 -5.15 9.53
C LEU A 36 6.94 -5.56 8.07
N ASP A 37 7.56 -4.89 7.10
CA ASP A 37 7.33 -5.14 5.67
C ASP A 37 7.80 -6.54 5.26
N THR A 38 8.93 -7.02 5.79
CA THR A 38 9.42 -8.41 5.60
C THR A 38 8.41 -9.44 6.11
N VAL A 39 7.87 -9.28 7.33
CA VAL A 39 6.87 -10.21 7.88
C VAL A 39 5.59 -10.20 7.04
N PHE A 40 5.08 -9.03 6.65
CA PHE A 40 3.87 -8.93 5.84
C PHE A 40 4.04 -9.52 4.44
N ILE A 41 5.15 -9.26 3.74
CA ILE A 41 5.37 -9.85 2.41
C ILE A 41 5.57 -11.38 2.48
N MET A 42 6.23 -11.90 3.53
CA MET A 42 6.37 -13.34 3.75
C MET A 42 5.01 -14.00 4.03
N LEU A 43 4.16 -13.38 4.86
CA LEU A 43 2.77 -13.84 5.07
C LEU A 43 1.96 -13.84 3.77
N LEU A 44 2.17 -12.87 2.88
CA LEU A 44 1.52 -12.84 1.56
C LEU A 44 1.98 -14.03 0.70
N TYR A 45 3.28 -14.32 0.63
CA TYR A 45 3.79 -15.48 -0.08
C TYR A 45 3.21 -16.79 0.48
N THR A 46 3.30 -17.00 1.80
CA THR A 46 2.75 -18.19 2.48
C THR A 46 1.24 -18.34 2.24
N SER A 47 0.48 -17.23 2.29
CA SER A 47 -0.95 -17.19 1.94
C SER A 47 -1.22 -17.74 0.53
N ARG A 48 -0.40 -17.35 -0.46
CA ARG A 48 -0.58 -17.75 -1.86
C ARG A 48 -0.11 -19.17 -2.14
N PHE A 49 0.98 -19.64 -1.52
CA PHE A 49 1.40 -21.04 -1.60
C PHE A 49 0.34 -21.98 -1.00
N LEU A 50 -0.20 -21.65 0.18
CA LEU A 50 -1.23 -22.46 0.86
C LEU A 50 -2.62 -22.38 0.20
N CYS A 51 -2.93 -21.29 -0.49
CA CYS A 51 -4.22 -21.08 -1.18
C CYS A 51 -4.15 -21.30 -2.70
N ASN A 52 -3.16 -22.05 -3.20
CA ASN A 52 -3.00 -22.39 -4.62
C ASN A 52 -4.05 -23.41 -5.10
N ASP A 53 -5.33 -23.01 -5.13
CA ASP A 53 -6.43 -23.81 -5.66
C ASP A 53 -6.49 -23.71 -7.19
N LYS A 54 -6.31 -24.84 -7.88
CA LYS A 54 -6.10 -24.91 -9.34
C LYS A 54 -7.37 -24.65 -10.17
N LYS A 55 -8.49 -24.25 -9.56
CA LYS A 55 -9.82 -24.24 -10.19
C LYS A 55 -10.12 -23.09 -11.17
N HIS A 56 -9.39 -21.97 -11.13
CA HIS A 56 -9.67 -20.81 -12.00
C HIS A 56 -8.40 -20.16 -12.62
N PRO A 57 -7.97 -20.56 -13.83
CA PRO A 57 -6.72 -20.08 -14.45
C PRO A 57 -6.74 -18.60 -14.86
N SER A 58 -7.91 -17.99 -15.08
CA SER A 58 -8.05 -16.56 -15.38
C SER A 58 -7.78 -15.68 -14.15
N GLU A 59 -8.31 -16.05 -12.99
CA GLU A 59 -8.04 -15.35 -11.72
C GLU A 59 -6.60 -15.59 -11.25
N GLN A 60 -5.99 -16.74 -11.60
CA GLN A 60 -4.58 -17.04 -11.31
C GLN A 60 -3.62 -16.03 -11.97
N LYS A 61 -3.84 -15.63 -13.23
CA LYS A 61 -3.00 -14.61 -13.90
C LYS A 61 -3.08 -13.23 -13.21
N ALA A 62 -4.27 -12.81 -12.79
CA ALA A 62 -4.48 -11.55 -12.06
C ALA A 62 -3.86 -11.57 -10.65
N ASN A 63 -3.78 -12.75 -10.02
CA ASN A 63 -3.08 -12.92 -8.75
C ASN A 63 -1.55 -12.80 -8.92
N TRP A 64 -0.97 -13.36 -9.98
CA TRP A 64 0.48 -13.26 -10.25
C TRP A 64 0.94 -11.83 -10.56
N SER A 65 0.18 -11.06 -11.34
CA SER A 65 0.53 -9.65 -11.60
C SER A 65 0.48 -8.81 -10.32
N MET A 66 -0.49 -9.06 -9.44
CA MET A 66 -0.59 -8.40 -8.13
C MET A 66 0.60 -8.73 -7.22
N ILE A 67 1.01 -10.01 -7.16
CA ILE A 67 2.19 -10.44 -6.38
C ILE A 67 3.44 -9.71 -6.91
N SER A 68 3.68 -9.73 -8.23
CA SER A 68 4.82 -9.06 -8.86
C SER A 68 4.91 -7.57 -8.50
N LEU A 69 3.78 -6.85 -8.53
CA LEU A 69 3.71 -5.45 -8.11
C LEU A 69 4.02 -5.24 -6.62
N MET A 70 3.52 -6.09 -5.72
CA MET A 70 3.83 -6.02 -4.29
C MET A 70 5.32 -6.31 -4.03
N THR A 71 5.88 -7.34 -4.66
CA THR A 71 7.31 -7.69 -4.57
C THR A 71 8.20 -6.57 -5.10
N GLY A 72 7.87 -5.99 -6.26
CA GLY A 72 8.60 -4.84 -6.81
C GLY A 72 8.55 -3.62 -5.87
N THR A 73 7.38 -3.34 -5.28
CA THR A 73 7.25 -2.29 -4.26
C THR A 73 8.12 -2.59 -3.04
N TYR A 74 8.16 -3.85 -2.57
CA TYR A 74 8.94 -4.27 -1.42
C TYR A 74 10.45 -4.12 -1.64
N ILE A 75 10.96 -4.52 -2.81
CA ILE A 75 12.36 -4.29 -3.20
C ILE A 75 12.71 -2.80 -3.14
N VAL A 76 11.84 -1.92 -3.64
CA VAL A 76 12.06 -0.47 -3.61
C VAL A 76 11.96 0.11 -2.19
N CYS A 77 11.05 -0.39 -1.34
CA CYS A 77 11.02 -0.06 0.10
C CYS A 77 12.35 -0.42 0.79
N VAL A 78 12.87 -1.63 0.57
CA VAL A 78 14.16 -2.07 1.12
C VAL A 78 15.29 -1.18 0.63
N SER A 79 15.37 -0.88 -0.67
CA SER A 79 16.37 0.05 -1.23
C SER A 79 16.35 1.42 -0.55
N LYS A 80 15.16 1.96 -0.25
CA LYS A 80 15.01 3.23 0.49
C LYS A 80 15.50 3.12 1.93
N ILE A 81 15.15 2.03 2.63
CA ILE A 81 15.61 1.78 4.00
C ILE A 81 17.13 1.67 4.05
N THR A 82 17.75 0.96 3.10
CA THR A 82 19.21 0.86 2.93
C THR A 82 19.85 2.23 2.72
N LEU A 83 19.26 3.12 1.91
CA LEU A 83 19.73 4.51 1.79
C LEU A 83 19.61 5.28 3.11
N GLY A 84 18.57 5.04 3.91
CA GLY A 84 18.45 5.61 5.26
C GLY A 84 19.58 5.17 6.20
N PHE A 85 19.95 3.89 6.21
CA PHE A 85 21.13 3.40 6.94
C PHE A 85 22.43 4.03 6.44
N LEU A 86 22.62 4.10 5.11
CA LEU A 86 23.81 4.73 4.52
C LEU A 86 23.88 6.24 4.84
N ALA A 87 22.76 6.95 4.88
CA ALA A 87 22.71 8.35 5.28
C ALA A 87 23.19 8.55 6.73
N ILE A 88 22.81 7.66 7.66
CA ILE A 88 23.28 7.71 9.05
C ILE A 88 24.78 7.38 9.14
N HIS A 89 25.23 6.28 8.53
CA HIS A 89 26.60 5.77 8.72
C HIS A 89 27.66 6.49 7.88
N MET A 90 27.34 6.85 6.64
CA MET A 90 28.28 7.43 5.66
C MET A 90 27.98 8.90 5.36
N GLY A 91 26.71 9.32 5.40
CA GLY A 91 26.29 10.71 5.18
C GLY A 91 26.29 11.60 6.43
N GLY A 92 26.50 11.02 7.63
CA GLY A 92 26.49 11.78 8.88
C GLY A 92 25.11 12.32 9.29
N ALA A 93 24.01 11.77 8.76
CA ALA A 93 22.66 12.25 9.01
C ALA A 93 22.31 12.26 10.52
N GLY A 94 21.67 13.34 10.96
CA GLY A 94 21.37 13.62 12.37
C GLY A 94 22.52 14.27 13.13
N ARG A 95 23.57 14.74 12.45
CA ARG A 95 24.59 15.67 12.98
C ARG A 95 24.47 17.01 12.26
N HIS A 96 24.78 18.10 12.97
CA HIS A 96 24.78 19.45 12.41
C HIS A 96 25.79 19.61 11.27
N THR A 97 25.42 20.35 10.21
CA THR A 97 26.22 20.41 8.97
C THR A 97 27.60 21.04 9.23
N ALA A 98 27.69 22.01 10.13
CA ALA A 98 28.95 22.65 10.53
C ALA A 98 29.95 21.71 11.24
N THR A 99 29.51 20.52 11.69
CA THR A 99 30.37 19.51 12.36
C THR A 99 30.97 18.48 11.40
N LEU A 100 30.60 18.51 10.12
CA LEU A 100 30.89 17.48 9.13
C LEU A 100 32.03 17.91 8.21
N ASP A 101 32.89 16.95 7.84
CA ASP A 101 33.95 17.20 6.87
C ASP A 101 33.37 17.31 5.44
N TYR A 102 34.03 18.10 4.59
CA TYR A 102 33.62 18.33 3.20
C TYR A 102 33.35 17.04 2.42
N THR A 103 34.16 16.00 2.65
CA THR A 103 33.97 14.67 2.04
C THR A 103 32.63 14.04 2.45
N THR A 104 32.29 14.11 3.74
CA THR A 104 31.07 13.55 4.31
C THR A 104 29.83 14.32 3.85
N ILE A 105 29.93 15.66 3.76
CA ILE A 105 28.85 16.50 3.21
C ILE A 105 28.58 16.14 1.74
N THR A 106 29.64 15.95 0.93
CA THR A 106 29.50 15.53 -0.48
C THR A 106 28.79 14.17 -0.59
N THR A 107 29.15 13.20 0.25
CA THR A 107 28.47 11.89 0.30
C THR A 107 27.00 12.01 0.78
N SER A 108 26.71 12.88 1.74
CA SER A 108 25.35 13.18 2.20
C SER A 108 24.49 13.72 1.05
N LEU A 109 25.02 14.67 0.26
CA LEU A 109 24.34 15.23 -0.92
C LEU A 109 24.11 14.17 -2.01
N GLN A 110 25.05 13.25 -2.26
CA GLN A 110 24.87 12.13 -3.21
C GLN A 110 23.78 11.15 -2.76
N LEU A 111 23.77 10.79 -1.47
CA LEU A 111 22.73 9.95 -0.88
C LEU A 111 21.36 10.65 -0.93
N ASN A 112 21.33 11.95 -0.69
CA ASN A 112 20.14 12.77 -0.82
C ASN A 112 19.61 12.80 -2.27
N THR A 113 20.47 13.01 -3.27
CA THR A 113 20.10 12.90 -4.69
C THR A 113 19.57 11.49 -5.03
N SER A 114 20.09 10.44 -4.42
CA SER A 114 19.59 9.07 -4.59
C SER A 114 18.18 8.89 -3.99
N LEU A 115 17.92 9.49 -2.83
CA LEU A 115 16.60 9.52 -2.19
C LEU A 115 15.56 10.28 -3.01
N GLN A 116 15.94 11.31 -3.78
CA GLN A 116 15.03 12.03 -4.70
C GLN A 116 14.37 11.13 -5.72
N LEU A 117 15.05 10.04 -6.12
CA LEU A 117 14.56 9.11 -7.13
C LEU A 117 13.78 7.96 -6.46
N ILE A 118 14.36 7.38 -5.41
CA ILE A 118 13.82 6.19 -4.75
C ILE A 118 12.57 6.51 -3.91
N CYS A 119 12.46 7.67 -3.28
CA CYS A 119 11.27 8.03 -2.50
C CYS A 119 9.99 8.14 -3.38
N PRO A 120 9.97 8.92 -4.48
CA PRO A 120 8.89 8.92 -5.47
C PRO A 120 8.51 7.54 -6.02
N LEU A 121 9.51 6.72 -6.38
CA LEU A 121 9.30 5.36 -6.84
C LEU A 121 8.58 4.53 -5.77
N THR A 122 9.05 4.58 -4.52
CA THR A 122 8.46 3.86 -3.39
C THR A 122 6.99 4.26 -3.19
N THR A 123 6.70 5.56 -3.08
CA THR A 123 5.34 6.04 -2.79
C THR A 123 4.38 5.80 -3.95
N SER A 124 4.84 5.96 -5.18
CA SER A 124 4.02 5.77 -6.38
C SER A 124 3.71 4.29 -6.63
N LEU A 125 4.69 3.39 -6.53
CA LEU A 125 4.47 1.95 -6.67
C LEU A 125 3.52 1.42 -5.58
N SER A 126 3.69 1.88 -4.33
CA SER A 126 2.79 1.51 -3.22
C SER A 126 1.34 1.90 -3.53
N LYS A 127 1.11 3.13 -4.00
CA LYS A 127 -0.22 3.62 -4.42
C LYS A 127 -0.77 2.83 -5.61
N MET A 128 0.04 2.57 -6.64
CA MET A 128 -0.38 1.80 -7.82
C MET A 128 -0.75 0.36 -7.47
N SER A 129 -0.05 -0.26 -6.51
CA SER A 129 -0.39 -1.58 -5.96
C SER A 129 -1.74 -1.58 -5.23
N ILE A 130 -1.96 -0.61 -4.33
CA ILE A 130 -3.25 -0.41 -3.65
C ILE A 130 -4.38 -0.13 -4.66
N LEU A 131 -4.13 0.66 -5.71
CA LEU A 131 -5.12 0.93 -6.75
C LEU A 131 -5.46 -0.30 -7.58
N CYS A 132 -4.48 -1.15 -7.90
CA CYS A 132 -4.71 -2.43 -8.56
C CYS A 132 -5.58 -3.35 -7.67
N LEU A 133 -5.29 -3.41 -6.37
CA LEU A 133 -6.09 -4.11 -5.37
C LEU A 133 -7.55 -3.59 -5.33
N LEU A 134 -7.72 -2.27 -5.19
CA LEU A 134 -9.05 -1.63 -5.18
C LEU A 134 -9.80 -1.85 -6.50
N HIS A 135 -9.09 -1.92 -7.64
CA HIS A 135 -9.68 -2.27 -8.93
C HIS A 135 -10.22 -3.70 -8.95
N ASN A 136 -9.47 -4.66 -8.41
CA ASN A 136 -9.88 -6.05 -8.34
C ASN A 136 -11.07 -6.27 -7.39
N ILE A 137 -11.12 -5.56 -6.25
CA ILE A 137 -12.22 -5.66 -5.28
C ILE A 137 -13.47 -4.89 -5.76
N PHE A 138 -13.36 -3.59 -6.02
CA PHE A 138 -14.51 -2.71 -6.27
C PHE A 138 -14.81 -2.47 -7.75
N GLY A 139 -13.92 -2.87 -8.67
CA GLY A 139 -14.11 -2.68 -10.10
C GLY A 139 -15.30 -3.44 -10.67
N ARG A 140 -15.77 -4.50 -10.01
CA ARG A 140 -17.03 -5.21 -10.34
C ARG A 140 -18.29 -4.50 -9.78
N THR A 141 -18.16 -3.66 -8.75
CA THR A 141 -19.29 -3.04 -8.03
C THR A 141 -19.88 -1.81 -8.71
N SER A 142 -19.07 -0.95 -9.34
CA SER A 142 -19.57 0.28 -9.98
C SER A 142 -18.68 0.77 -11.13
N LYS A 143 -19.32 1.13 -12.26
CA LYS A 143 -18.66 1.77 -13.40
C LYS A 143 -17.97 3.09 -13.00
N ARG A 144 -18.59 3.88 -12.10
CA ARG A 144 -18.03 5.16 -11.62
C ARG A 144 -16.76 4.94 -10.79
N THR A 145 -16.79 4.03 -9.82
CA THR A 145 -15.61 3.67 -9.00
C THR A 145 -14.47 3.12 -9.86
N ARG A 146 -14.79 2.28 -10.86
CA ARG A 146 -13.81 1.76 -11.83
C ARG A 146 -13.12 2.88 -12.62
N LEU A 147 -13.88 3.90 -13.06
CA LEU A 147 -13.35 5.06 -13.79
C LEU A 147 -12.42 5.89 -12.89
N VAL A 148 -12.85 6.23 -11.67
CA VAL A 148 -12.04 6.99 -10.71
C VAL A 148 -10.70 6.29 -10.45
N ILE A 149 -10.71 4.98 -10.15
CA ILE A 149 -9.47 4.21 -9.92
C ILE A 149 -8.51 4.30 -11.12
N ARG A 150 -9.02 4.21 -12.35
CA ARG A 150 -8.19 4.34 -13.57
C ARG A 150 -7.60 5.74 -13.73
N ILE A 151 -8.38 6.79 -13.48
CA ILE A 151 -7.92 8.17 -13.53
C ILE A 151 -6.84 8.41 -12.46
N THR A 152 -7.06 7.97 -11.21
CA THR A 152 -6.07 8.11 -10.14
C THR A 152 -4.79 7.30 -10.43
N PHE A 153 -4.89 6.14 -11.10
CA PHE A 153 -3.72 5.35 -11.51
C PHE A 153 -2.86 6.11 -12.53
N VAL A 154 -3.49 6.69 -13.56
CA VAL A 154 -2.80 7.53 -14.55
C VAL A 154 -2.20 8.79 -13.89
N LEU A 155 -2.92 9.42 -12.96
CA LEU A 155 -2.41 10.57 -12.21
C LEU A 155 -1.17 10.21 -11.36
N CYS A 156 -1.16 9.04 -10.71
CA CYS A 156 0.02 8.56 -9.98
C CYS A 156 1.20 8.29 -10.92
N LEU A 157 0.95 7.70 -12.10
CA LEU A 157 1.99 7.46 -13.11
C LEU A 157 2.59 8.76 -13.64
N ILE A 158 1.76 9.76 -13.97
CA ILE A 158 2.23 11.09 -14.40
C ILE A 158 3.04 11.75 -13.28
N THR A 159 2.55 11.70 -12.04
CA THR A 159 3.26 12.27 -10.87
C THR A 159 4.63 11.62 -10.69
N LEU A 160 4.73 10.30 -10.85
CA LEU A 160 6.01 9.57 -10.80
C LEU A 160 6.97 10.02 -11.91
N LEU A 161 6.50 10.08 -13.16
CA LEU A 161 7.33 10.50 -14.30
C LEU A 161 7.86 11.93 -14.09
N VAL A 162 7.01 12.85 -13.64
CA VAL A 162 7.38 14.24 -13.32
C VAL A 162 8.42 14.29 -12.18
N GLN A 163 8.21 13.53 -11.10
CA GLN A 163 9.14 13.48 -9.96
C GLN A 163 10.48 12.81 -10.29
N VAL A 164 10.56 11.95 -11.30
CA VAL A 164 11.83 11.37 -11.77
C VAL A 164 12.53 12.32 -12.77
N VAL A 165 11.80 12.88 -13.74
CA VAL A 165 12.40 13.67 -14.83
C VAL A 165 12.91 15.03 -14.36
N ILE A 166 12.19 15.74 -13.49
CA ILE A 166 12.58 17.11 -13.11
C ILE A 166 13.93 17.14 -12.36
N PRO A 167 14.22 16.29 -11.35
CA PRO A 167 15.53 16.26 -10.69
C PRO A 167 16.72 16.04 -11.65
N PHE A 168 16.57 15.17 -12.65
CA PHE A 168 17.60 14.95 -13.67
C PHE A 168 17.76 16.13 -14.66
N ALA A 169 16.68 16.90 -14.89
CA ALA A 169 16.69 18.05 -15.78
C ALA A 169 17.09 19.37 -15.09
N ASN A 170 17.01 19.44 -13.76
CA ASN A 170 17.14 20.69 -12.98
C ASN A 170 18.54 21.32 -13.04
N CYS A 171 19.61 20.52 -13.10
CA CYS A 171 20.99 20.98 -13.04
C CYS A 171 21.82 20.48 -14.24
N ARG A 172 22.63 21.37 -14.82
CA ARG A 172 23.60 21.04 -15.88
C ARG A 172 25.02 21.46 -15.46
N PRO A 173 26.01 20.55 -15.40
CA PRO A 173 25.88 19.08 -15.44
C PRO A 173 25.14 18.53 -14.21
N PHE A 174 24.62 17.30 -14.29
CA PHE A 174 23.89 16.66 -13.17
C PHE A 174 24.74 16.54 -11.89
N SER A 175 26.07 16.41 -12.03
CA SER A 175 27.03 16.40 -10.91
C SER A 175 27.04 17.69 -10.09
N ALA A 176 26.59 18.82 -10.64
CA ALA A 176 26.44 20.06 -9.90
C ALA A 176 25.37 19.99 -8.77
N THR A 177 24.56 18.92 -8.71
CA THR A 177 23.57 18.70 -7.64
C THR A 177 24.22 18.32 -6.31
N TRP A 178 25.43 17.76 -6.32
CA TRP A 178 26.16 17.34 -5.10
C TRP A 178 27.58 17.91 -4.98
N THR A 179 28.14 18.51 -6.05
CA THR A 179 29.45 19.15 -6.02
C THR A 179 29.34 20.59 -5.54
N LEU A 180 29.79 20.87 -4.32
CA LEU A 180 29.89 22.23 -3.77
C LEU A 180 30.95 23.04 -4.52
N GLY A 181 30.70 24.34 -4.70
CA GLY A 181 31.66 25.30 -5.25
C GLY A 181 31.91 25.28 -6.76
N GLN A 182 31.33 24.33 -7.51
CA GLN A 182 31.25 24.46 -8.96
C GLN A 182 30.15 25.46 -9.33
N GLN A 183 30.31 26.21 -10.44
CA GLN A 183 29.32 27.20 -10.88
C GLN A 183 28.06 26.51 -11.43
N SER A 184 27.18 26.10 -10.52
CA SER A 184 26.01 25.26 -10.76
C SER A 184 24.90 26.02 -11.49
N GLN A 185 24.70 25.72 -12.78
CA GLN A 185 23.49 26.12 -13.49
C GLN A 185 22.35 25.15 -13.13
N CYS A 186 21.80 25.35 -11.92
CA CYS A 186 20.56 24.73 -11.48
C CYS A 186 19.41 25.73 -11.59
N ALA A 187 18.30 25.35 -12.23
CA ALA A 187 17.17 26.24 -12.45
C ALA A 187 16.39 26.55 -11.15
N ILE A 188 16.31 25.58 -10.24
CA ILE A 188 15.61 25.68 -8.95
C ILE A 188 16.50 25.09 -7.85
N SER A 189 16.52 25.68 -6.66
CA SER A 189 17.23 25.11 -5.52
C SER A 189 16.60 23.80 -5.05
N GLY A 190 17.43 22.84 -4.61
CA GLY A 190 16.98 21.46 -4.30
C GLY A 190 15.81 21.41 -3.31
N LEU A 191 15.90 22.12 -2.19
CA LEU A 191 14.86 22.20 -1.15
C LEU A 191 13.52 22.72 -1.70
N VAL A 192 13.55 23.76 -2.52
CA VAL A 192 12.35 24.34 -3.14
C VAL A 192 11.71 23.34 -4.10
N LEU A 193 12.52 22.65 -4.91
CA LEU A 193 12.07 21.59 -5.80
C LEU A 193 11.37 20.46 -5.02
N TRP A 194 11.98 19.97 -3.92
CA TRP A 194 11.39 18.94 -3.07
C TRP A 194 10.05 19.37 -2.48
N LYS A 195 9.96 20.59 -1.95
CA LYS A 195 8.75 21.12 -1.33
C LYS A 195 7.58 21.13 -2.32
N TYR A 196 7.80 21.62 -3.55
CA TYR A 196 6.76 21.64 -4.58
C TYR A 196 6.41 20.25 -5.11
N LEU A 197 7.39 19.37 -5.34
CA LEU A 197 7.14 17.98 -5.76
C LEU A 197 6.38 17.15 -4.70
N SER A 198 6.50 17.50 -3.42
CA SER A 198 5.81 16.82 -2.32
C SER A 198 4.29 17.03 -2.34
N ILE A 199 3.80 18.20 -2.77
CA ILE A 199 2.38 18.59 -2.79
C ILE A 199 1.49 17.59 -3.57
N PRO A 200 1.74 17.27 -4.86
CA PRO A 200 0.93 16.28 -5.59
C PRO A 200 1.03 14.88 -5.00
N ASN A 201 2.12 14.53 -4.30
CA ASN A 201 2.23 13.25 -3.59
C ASN A 201 1.23 13.20 -2.41
N VAL A 202 1.08 14.29 -1.65
CA VAL A 202 0.10 14.37 -0.56
C VAL A 202 -1.34 14.34 -1.12
N ILE A 203 -1.62 15.11 -2.17
CA ILE A 203 -2.96 15.14 -2.80
C ILE A 203 -3.36 13.75 -3.33
N THR A 204 -2.47 13.06 -4.05
CA THR A 204 -2.74 11.70 -4.53
C THR A 204 -2.96 10.71 -3.38
N THR A 205 -2.21 10.85 -2.28
CA THR A 205 -2.41 10.08 -1.04
C THR A 205 -3.86 10.20 -0.53
N PHE A 206 -4.39 11.42 -0.39
CA PHE A 206 -5.79 11.62 0.03
C PHE A 206 -6.79 10.99 -0.93
N ILE A 207 -6.58 11.12 -2.24
CA ILE A 207 -7.47 10.54 -3.26
C ILE A 207 -7.50 9.00 -3.15
N VAL A 208 -6.34 8.34 -2.99
CA VAL A 208 -6.27 6.86 -2.84
C VAL A 208 -7.13 6.38 -1.67
N VAL A 209 -7.04 7.06 -0.51
CA VAL A 209 -7.77 6.68 0.71
C VAL A 209 -9.25 7.06 0.65
N ALA A 210 -9.63 8.07 -0.13
CA ALA A 210 -11.02 8.45 -0.35
C ALA A 210 -11.81 7.46 -1.22
N ILE A 211 -11.15 6.78 -2.19
CA ILE A 211 -11.81 5.83 -3.12
C ILE A 211 -12.68 4.75 -2.43
N PRO A 212 -12.21 4.01 -1.40
CA PRO A 212 -13.02 2.97 -0.76
C PRO A 212 -14.17 3.51 0.10
N LEU A 213 -14.13 4.77 0.57
CA LEU A 213 -15.12 5.31 1.51
C LEU A 213 -16.57 5.29 0.96
N PRO A 214 -16.89 5.83 -0.24
CA PRO A 214 -18.26 5.78 -0.77
C PRO A 214 -18.74 4.36 -1.09
N ALA A 215 -17.82 3.45 -1.42
CA ALA A 215 -18.14 2.04 -1.68
C ALA A 215 -18.52 1.33 -0.37
N LEU A 216 -17.84 1.64 0.73
CA LEU A 216 -18.13 1.14 2.07
C LEU A 216 -19.55 1.52 2.56
N TYR A 217 -19.95 2.78 2.43
CA TYR A 217 -21.25 3.23 2.94
C TYR A 217 -22.46 2.67 2.18
N LYS A 218 -22.30 2.28 0.91
CA LYS A 218 -23.41 1.85 0.05
C LYS A 218 -23.61 0.33 -0.04
N LEU A 219 -22.71 -0.48 0.53
CA LEU A 219 -22.70 -1.93 0.31
C LEU A 219 -23.21 -2.69 1.54
N ARG A 220 -24.34 -3.41 1.39
CA ARG A 220 -24.90 -4.31 2.43
C ARG A 220 -24.06 -5.60 2.53
N ILE A 221 -22.94 -5.52 3.26
CA ILE A 221 -22.00 -6.64 3.48
C ILE A 221 -22.15 -7.29 4.87
N SER A 222 -21.70 -8.54 5.00
CA SER A 222 -21.65 -9.24 6.30
C SER A 222 -20.73 -8.53 7.30
N THR A 223 -21.03 -8.64 8.58
CA THR A 223 -20.31 -7.98 9.68
C THR A 223 -18.81 -8.29 9.69
N ALA A 224 -18.40 -9.53 9.48
CA ALA A 224 -16.98 -9.88 9.37
C ALA A 224 -16.29 -9.24 8.14
N THR A 225 -16.99 -9.16 7.00
CA THR A 225 -16.47 -8.42 5.82
C THR A 225 -16.32 -6.93 6.13
N LYS A 226 -17.29 -6.36 6.86
CA LYS A 226 -17.27 -4.96 7.30
C LYS A 226 -16.09 -4.69 8.24
N MET A 227 -15.81 -5.58 9.20
CA MET A 227 -14.71 -5.38 10.15
C MET A 227 -13.33 -5.54 9.49
N GLY A 228 -13.14 -6.54 8.61
CA GLY A 228 -11.90 -6.68 7.84
C GLY A 228 -11.61 -5.46 6.96
N LEU A 229 -12.65 -4.86 6.37
CA LEU A 229 -12.51 -3.64 5.56
C LEU A 229 -12.31 -2.37 6.42
N ALA A 230 -12.85 -2.35 7.65
CA ALA A 230 -12.58 -1.30 8.64
C ALA A 230 -11.10 -1.29 9.07
N VAL A 231 -10.50 -2.46 9.33
CA VAL A 231 -9.06 -2.58 9.66
C VAL A 231 -8.19 -2.01 8.53
N VAL A 232 -8.47 -2.37 7.27
CA VAL A 232 -7.75 -1.83 6.11
C VAL A 232 -7.90 -0.31 6.02
N LEU A 233 -9.12 0.22 6.26
CA LEU A 233 -9.37 1.66 6.27
C LEU A 233 -8.60 2.37 7.38
N SER A 234 -8.53 1.81 8.60
CA SER A 234 -7.73 2.37 9.70
C SER A 234 -6.25 2.49 9.34
N VAL A 235 -5.66 1.46 8.72
CA VAL A 235 -4.26 1.52 8.26
C VAL A 235 -4.06 2.58 7.18
N CYS A 236 -5.00 2.70 6.23
CA CYS A 236 -4.98 3.80 5.25
C CYS A 236 -5.04 5.20 5.90
N VAL A 237 -5.84 5.38 6.96
CA VAL A 237 -5.90 6.65 7.71
C VAL A 237 -4.57 6.94 8.42
N CYS A 238 -3.91 5.95 9.02
CA CYS A 238 -2.55 6.10 9.56
C CYS A 238 -1.56 6.57 8.48
N GLY A 239 -1.69 6.08 7.25
CA GLY A 239 -0.85 6.50 6.11
C GLY A 239 -1.07 7.97 5.73
N VAL A 240 -2.32 8.45 5.80
CA VAL A 240 -2.64 9.87 5.60
C VAL A 240 -2.02 10.74 6.71
N VAL A 241 -2.08 10.32 7.98
CA VAL A 241 -1.42 11.03 9.08
C VAL A 241 0.09 11.11 8.85
N ALA A 242 0.73 10.01 8.45
CA ALA A 242 2.16 10.00 8.12
C ALA A 242 2.49 10.96 6.95
N ALA A 243 1.64 11.04 5.92
CA ALA A 243 1.81 11.96 4.80
C ALA A 243 1.65 13.45 5.20
N ILE A 244 0.73 13.75 6.12
CA ILE A 244 0.56 15.11 6.69
C ILE A 244 1.81 15.48 7.50
N MET A 245 2.27 14.60 8.40
CA MET A 245 3.47 14.83 9.20
C MET A 245 4.73 14.97 8.33
N ARG A 246 4.84 14.20 7.24
CA ARG A 246 5.89 14.37 6.23
C ARG A 246 5.83 15.77 5.60
N PHE A 247 4.65 16.24 5.21
CA PHE A 247 4.47 17.57 4.62
C PHE A 247 4.81 18.68 5.60
N GLU A 248 4.37 18.56 6.85
CA GLU A 248 4.67 19.51 7.93
C GLU A 248 6.18 19.57 8.22
N SER A 249 6.86 18.42 8.26
CA SER A 249 8.33 18.36 8.37
C SER A 249 9.03 19.11 7.23
N PHE A 250 8.52 19.02 5.99
CA PHE A 250 9.03 19.79 4.84
C PHE A 250 8.71 21.30 4.87
N LEU A 251 7.77 21.74 5.70
CA LEU A 251 7.52 23.17 5.93
C LEU A 251 8.45 23.77 6.99
N ARG A 252 9.00 22.94 7.91
CA ARG A 252 9.96 23.38 8.93
C ARG A 252 11.35 23.66 8.36
N VAL A 253 11.78 22.88 7.36
CA VAL A 253 13.06 23.07 6.67
C VAL A 253 12.99 24.35 5.83
N MET A 254 13.40 25.47 6.42
CA MET A 254 13.32 26.81 5.81
C MET A 254 14.63 27.24 5.14
N SER A 255 15.78 26.78 5.64
CA SER A 255 17.10 27.05 5.06
C SER A 255 17.89 25.75 4.83
N PHE A 256 19.05 25.87 4.17
CA PHE A 256 19.93 24.73 3.88
C PHE A 256 21.06 24.56 4.92
N ASP A 257 21.13 25.45 5.91
CA ASP A 257 22.30 25.59 6.80
C ASP A 257 22.53 24.31 7.62
N ASP A 258 21.46 23.73 8.16
CA ASP A 258 21.50 22.54 9.00
C ASP A 258 20.83 21.29 8.38
N PHE A 259 20.84 21.23 7.05
CA PHE A 259 20.23 20.16 6.26
C PHE A 259 20.54 18.73 6.77
N SER A 260 21.78 18.46 7.20
CA SER A 260 22.17 17.11 7.66
C SER A 260 21.49 16.69 8.96
N TYR A 261 21.12 17.64 9.82
CA TYR A 261 20.36 17.41 11.05
C TYR A 261 18.85 17.39 10.77
N GLU A 262 18.33 18.37 10.03
CA GLU A 262 16.89 18.54 9.80
C GLU A 262 16.28 17.47 8.89
N GLN A 263 17.05 16.87 7.97
CA GLN A 263 16.54 15.82 7.06
C GLN A 263 16.00 14.57 7.76
N ILE A 264 16.33 14.36 9.04
CA ILE A 264 15.88 13.20 9.85
C ILE A 264 14.36 13.08 9.87
N ASP A 265 13.63 14.16 10.12
CA ASP A 265 12.17 14.12 10.29
C ASP A 265 11.44 13.83 8.97
N PRO A 266 11.73 14.53 7.86
CA PRO A 266 11.19 14.17 6.56
C PRO A 266 11.50 12.72 6.14
N LEU A 267 12.73 12.22 6.35
CA LEU A 267 13.08 10.84 6.01
C LEU A 267 12.29 9.83 6.85
N ARG A 268 12.20 10.04 8.17
CA ARG A 268 11.47 9.20 9.12
C ARG A 268 10.01 9.03 8.70
N TRP A 269 9.31 10.14 8.44
CA TRP A 269 7.93 10.11 7.97
C TRP A 269 7.78 9.54 6.56
N THR A 270 8.76 9.74 5.67
CA THR A 270 8.76 9.11 4.34
C THR A 270 8.90 7.58 4.44
N ILE A 271 9.66 7.05 5.38
CA ILE A 271 9.77 5.59 5.64
C ILE A 271 8.44 5.06 6.17
N ALA A 272 7.87 5.72 7.19
CA ALA A 272 6.59 5.33 7.76
C ALA A 272 5.44 5.36 6.72
N GLU A 273 5.34 6.42 5.90
CA GLU A 273 4.29 6.54 4.87
C GLU A 273 4.27 5.33 3.93
N SER A 274 5.43 4.91 3.39
CA SER A 274 5.45 3.78 2.45
C SER A 274 5.21 2.42 3.11
N GLY A 275 5.76 2.19 4.31
CA GLY A 275 5.57 0.92 5.02
C GLY A 275 4.10 0.73 5.42
N ILE A 276 3.43 1.79 5.86
CA ILE A 276 1.98 1.75 6.12
C ILE A 276 1.20 1.41 4.84
N TYR A 277 1.57 1.95 3.67
CA TYR A 277 0.96 1.56 2.39
C TYR A 277 1.28 0.13 1.95
N MET A 278 2.49 -0.38 2.25
CA MET A 278 2.83 -1.79 2.02
C MET A 278 1.87 -2.70 2.79
N VAL A 279 1.75 -2.48 4.09
CA VAL A 279 0.84 -3.23 4.98
C VAL A 279 -0.61 -3.11 4.52
N ALA A 280 -1.07 -1.90 4.15
CA ALA A 280 -2.42 -1.68 3.62
C ALA A 280 -2.69 -2.45 2.31
N GLY A 281 -1.70 -2.59 1.43
CA GLY A 281 -1.79 -3.40 0.22
C GLY A 281 -1.79 -4.91 0.48
N VAL A 282 -1.04 -5.37 1.48
CA VAL A 282 -0.97 -6.80 1.83
C VAL A 282 -2.26 -7.27 2.52
N LEU A 283 -2.79 -6.51 3.49
CA LEU A 283 -3.89 -6.92 4.38
C LEU A 283 -5.10 -7.57 3.68
N PRO A 284 -5.68 -7.01 2.59
CA PRO A 284 -6.83 -7.61 1.91
C PRO A 284 -6.53 -8.97 1.29
N THR A 285 -5.27 -9.25 0.94
CA THR A 285 -4.84 -10.53 0.35
C THR A 285 -4.58 -11.63 1.39
N LEU A 286 -4.48 -11.29 2.68
CA LEU A 286 -4.34 -12.25 3.77
C LEU A 286 -5.68 -12.88 4.20
N ARG A 287 -6.81 -12.25 3.85
CA ARG A 287 -8.16 -12.73 4.14
C ARG A 287 -8.39 -14.24 3.87
N PRO A 288 -8.01 -14.83 2.72
CA PRO A 288 -8.17 -16.27 2.48
C PRO A 288 -7.32 -17.14 3.42
N LEU A 289 -6.07 -16.75 3.73
CA LEU A 289 -5.23 -17.48 4.70
C LEU A 289 -5.84 -17.43 6.10
N MET A 290 -6.32 -16.27 6.55
CA MET A 290 -6.96 -16.15 7.86
C MET A 290 -8.20 -17.05 7.98
N ARG A 291 -8.99 -17.18 6.90
CA ARG A 291 -10.13 -18.11 6.85
C ARG A 291 -9.70 -19.59 6.88
N LYS A 292 -8.57 -19.96 6.27
CA LYS A 292 -8.01 -21.32 6.40
C LYS A 292 -7.44 -21.60 7.78
N LEU A 293 -6.67 -20.68 8.35
CA LEU A 293 -5.91 -20.88 9.58
C LEU A 293 -6.79 -20.93 10.83
N PHE A 294 -7.80 -20.06 10.91
CA PHE A 294 -8.73 -20.01 12.04
C PHE A 294 -10.04 -20.79 11.81
N GLY A 295 -10.27 -21.27 10.59
CA GLY A 295 -11.55 -21.86 10.16
C GLY A 295 -12.69 -20.84 10.10
N ASN A 296 -13.76 -21.14 9.36
CA ASN A 296 -14.89 -20.22 9.21
C ASN A 296 -15.46 -19.76 10.57
N THR A 297 -15.67 -20.67 11.52
CA THR A 297 -16.35 -20.36 12.78
C THR A 297 -15.52 -19.48 13.71
N THR A 298 -14.22 -19.76 13.87
CA THR A 298 -13.36 -18.97 14.78
C THR A 298 -12.96 -17.65 14.13
N PHE A 299 -12.73 -17.62 12.81
CA PHE A 299 -12.42 -16.38 12.10
C PHE A 299 -13.59 -15.38 12.14
N GLU A 300 -14.83 -15.84 11.93
CA GLU A 300 -16.01 -14.97 12.02
C GLU A 300 -16.28 -14.54 13.49
N ARG A 301 -15.98 -15.39 14.50
CA ARG A 301 -16.04 -15.01 15.93
C ARG A 301 -14.98 -13.96 16.32
N PHE A 302 -13.75 -14.11 15.83
CA PHE A 302 -12.68 -13.12 15.98
C PHE A 302 -13.06 -11.80 15.28
N LEU A 303 -13.54 -11.87 14.04
CA LEU A 303 -14.02 -10.71 13.27
C LEU A 303 -15.36 -10.10 13.72
N THR A 304 -15.96 -10.61 14.79
CA THR A 304 -17.16 -10.01 15.42
C THR A 304 -16.93 -9.60 16.87
N GLY A 305 -15.69 -9.66 17.37
CA GLY A 305 -15.35 -9.26 18.74
C GLY A 305 -15.93 -10.16 19.84
N ARG A 306 -16.57 -11.29 19.49
CA ARG A 306 -17.23 -12.19 20.44
C ARG A 306 -16.28 -13.01 21.32
N PHE A 307 -14.97 -12.76 21.23
CA PHE A 307 -13.96 -13.41 22.05
C PHE A 307 -14.09 -13.04 23.55
N TRP A 308 -14.75 -11.93 23.90
CA TRP A 308 -14.87 -11.45 25.29
C TRP A 308 -16.19 -11.81 25.99
N SER A 309 -17.10 -12.57 25.38
CA SER A 309 -18.34 -13.01 26.03
C SER A 309 -18.32 -14.53 26.33
N GLY A 310 -17.64 -14.91 27.41
CA GLY A 310 -17.61 -16.29 27.89
C GLY A 310 -16.81 -16.44 29.19
N GLY A 311 -17.44 -16.26 30.35
CA GLY A 311 -16.73 -16.31 31.63
C GLY A 311 -17.53 -16.04 32.91
N SER A 312 -18.79 -16.47 33.01
CA SER A 312 -19.51 -16.53 34.30
C SER A 312 -20.60 -17.61 34.27
N GLY A 313 -20.18 -18.87 34.14
CA GLY A 313 -21.05 -19.99 34.51
C GLY A 313 -21.04 -20.15 36.03
N ARG A 314 -22.17 -19.87 36.70
CA ARG A 314 -22.43 -20.44 38.03
C ARG A 314 -23.35 -21.63 37.86
N SER A 315 -22.92 -22.75 38.45
CA SER A 315 -23.68 -23.98 38.58
C SER A 315 -24.99 -23.74 39.35
N GLY A 316 -26.02 -24.49 38.96
CA GLY A 316 -27.30 -24.59 39.66
C GLY A 316 -27.92 -25.93 39.31
N GLU A 317 -27.65 -26.93 40.13
CA GLU A 317 -28.15 -28.30 39.97
C GLU A 317 -29.08 -28.62 41.14
N SER A 318 -30.36 -28.89 40.86
CA SER A 318 -31.23 -29.77 41.66
C SER A 318 -32.58 -30.06 40.98
N GLU A 319 -32.81 -31.35 40.69
CA GLU A 319 -34.06 -32.12 40.95
C GLU A 319 -35.43 -31.82 40.28
N GLY A 320 -36.21 -32.90 40.09
CA GLY A 320 -37.62 -32.91 39.63
C GLY A 320 -37.81 -33.36 38.17
N SER A 321 -37.68 -34.63 37.79
CA SER A 321 -38.51 -35.82 38.12
C SER A 321 -39.90 -35.84 37.44
N TRP A 322 -40.36 -37.05 37.05
CA TRP A 322 -41.58 -37.40 36.29
C TRP A 322 -41.59 -37.03 34.78
N GLY A 323 -41.95 -37.89 33.83
CA GLY A 323 -42.25 -39.32 33.92
C GLY A 323 -42.70 -39.97 32.58
N ASN A 324 -42.05 -41.08 32.22
CA ASN A 324 -42.57 -42.29 31.53
C ASN A 324 -43.56 -42.23 30.33
N LYS A 325 -43.13 -42.75 29.16
CA LYS A 325 -43.76 -43.79 28.28
C LYS A 325 -43.05 -43.79 26.91
N GLN A 326 -42.33 -44.84 26.51
CA GLN A 326 -42.81 -46.08 25.84
C GLN A 326 -43.66 -45.86 24.58
N GLY A 327 -43.18 -46.40 23.44
CA GLY A 327 -43.90 -46.42 22.17
C GLY A 327 -43.04 -46.80 20.96
N SER A 328 -42.79 -48.10 20.76
CA SER A 328 -42.14 -48.63 19.55
C SER A 328 -43.09 -48.65 18.35
N ALA A 329 -42.62 -48.30 17.15
CA ALA A 329 -43.19 -48.82 15.90
C ALA A 329 -42.17 -48.77 14.74
N MET A 330 -41.89 -49.93 14.16
CA MET A 330 -41.19 -50.11 12.88
C MET A 330 -42.25 -50.23 11.77
N VAL A 331 -42.18 -49.38 10.74
CA VAL A 331 -42.92 -49.57 9.46
C VAL A 331 -42.00 -49.21 8.30
N ARG A 332 -42.21 -49.87 7.15
CA ARG A 332 -41.35 -49.93 5.97
C ARG A 332 -42.23 -49.77 4.71
N GLY A 333 -41.76 -48.98 3.73
CA GLY A 333 -42.54 -48.60 2.53
C GLY A 333 -43.29 -47.27 2.72
N ASP A 334 -43.57 -46.46 1.69
CA ASP A 334 -43.27 -46.62 0.26
C ASP A 334 -43.03 -45.23 -0.40
N ALA A 335 -42.93 -45.18 -1.73
CA ALA A 335 -42.54 -44.04 -2.55
C ALA A 335 -43.55 -42.85 -2.63
N ASP A 336 -43.14 -41.85 -3.42
CA ASP A 336 -43.93 -40.74 -3.98
C ASP A 336 -44.39 -39.59 -3.07
N GLU A 337 -43.49 -38.62 -2.83
CA GLU A 337 -43.83 -37.20 -3.10
C GLU A 337 -42.57 -36.31 -3.32
N VAL A 338 -42.78 -35.04 -3.69
CA VAL A 338 -41.75 -34.01 -3.98
C VAL A 338 -41.01 -34.16 -5.33
N ALA A 339 -41.76 -34.46 -6.39
CA ALA A 339 -41.32 -34.31 -7.78
C ALA A 339 -41.32 -32.85 -8.32
N LEU A 340 -41.54 -31.84 -7.47
CA LEU A 340 -41.99 -30.49 -7.90
C LEU A 340 -40.91 -29.40 -8.04
N VAL A 341 -39.65 -29.63 -7.65
CA VAL A 341 -38.60 -28.57 -7.70
C VAL A 341 -37.72 -28.66 -8.97
N ARG A 342 -37.84 -29.72 -9.79
CA ARG A 342 -36.91 -29.97 -10.91
C ARG A 342 -37.37 -29.44 -12.28
N LYS A 343 -38.62 -28.98 -12.42
CA LYS A 343 -39.22 -28.66 -13.74
C LYS A 343 -38.80 -27.31 -14.33
N GLU A 344 -38.43 -26.32 -13.52
CA GLU A 344 -38.07 -24.97 -14.02
C GLU A 344 -36.67 -24.87 -14.67
N LYS A 345 -35.74 -25.77 -14.35
CA LYS A 345 -34.35 -25.70 -14.84
C LYS A 345 -34.08 -26.38 -16.19
N LYS A 346 -35.10 -26.88 -16.88
CA LYS A 346 -34.97 -27.50 -18.21
C LYS A 346 -35.59 -26.71 -19.36
N LEU A 347 -36.22 -25.55 -19.10
CA LEU A 347 -36.96 -24.77 -20.09
C LEU A 347 -36.22 -23.51 -20.60
N SER A 348 -34.88 -23.51 -20.58
CA SER A 348 -34.06 -22.40 -21.10
C SER A 348 -32.81 -22.88 -21.87
N VAL A 349 -32.82 -24.13 -22.34
CA VAL A 349 -31.67 -24.77 -23.03
C VAL A 349 -32.08 -25.39 -24.38
N LEU A 350 -33.33 -25.21 -24.82
CA LEU A 350 -33.77 -25.51 -26.18
C LEU A 350 -34.49 -24.28 -26.75
N SER A 351 -33.80 -23.53 -27.62
CA SER A 351 -34.35 -22.72 -28.74
C SER A 351 -33.36 -21.61 -29.16
N THR A 352 -32.25 -21.97 -29.82
CA THR A 352 -31.58 -21.17 -30.88
C THR A 352 -30.34 -21.89 -31.46
N GLU A 353 -30.55 -23.04 -32.08
CA GLU A 353 -29.67 -23.56 -33.14
C GLU A 353 -30.57 -24.16 -34.22
N ASP A 354 -30.57 -23.54 -35.41
CA ASP A 354 -30.66 -24.18 -36.74
C ASP A 354 -31.03 -23.15 -37.82
N THR A 355 -30.02 -22.74 -38.60
CA THR A 355 -30.12 -22.61 -40.07
C THR A 355 -28.72 -22.40 -40.65
N VAL A 356 -28.35 -23.27 -41.59
CA VAL A 356 -27.04 -23.33 -42.28
C VAL A 356 -27.25 -23.02 -43.78
N VAL A 357 -26.16 -22.87 -44.56
CA VAL A 357 -26.05 -22.49 -45.99
C VAL A 357 -25.98 -20.96 -46.16
N GLY A 358 -25.10 -20.32 -46.96
CA GLY A 358 -24.17 -20.74 -48.03
C GLY A 358 -24.57 -20.09 -49.36
N VAL A 359 -23.70 -19.74 -50.31
CA VAL A 359 -22.23 -19.76 -50.48
C VAL A 359 -21.90 -18.72 -51.60
N GLU A 360 -20.62 -18.33 -51.82
CA GLU A 360 -20.16 -17.45 -52.95
C GLU A 360 -20.72 -16.00 -52.93
N ASP A 361 -20.24 -15.01 -53.69
CA ASP A 361 -18.95 -14.47 -54.19
C ASP A 361 -19.36 -13.26 -55.09
N GLU A 362 -18.42 -12.38 -55.50
CA GLU A 362 -18.65 -11.28 -56.49
C GLU A 362 -19.69 -10.18 -56.10
N GLU A 363 -19.77 -9.01 -56.74
CA GLU A 363 -18.75 -8.04 -57.20
C GLU A 363 -19.45 -6.65 -57.30
N LYS A 364 -18.68 -5.55 -57.46
CA LYS A 364 -19.09 -4.25 -58.07
C LYS A 364 -20.33 -3.46 -57.56
N GLU A 365 -20.00 -2.27 -57.03
CA GLU A 365 -20.31 -0.96 -57.64
C GLU A 365 -21.75 -0.35 -57.62
N LYS A 366 -21.80 0.92 -57.17
CA LYS A 366 -22.70 2.03 -57.55
C LYS A 366 -24.13 2.14 -56.96
N LEU A 367 -24.48 3.42 -56.71
CA LEU A 367 -25.83 4.03 -56.65
C LEU A 367 -26.68 3.57 -55.43
N GLU A 368 -27.35 4.41 -54.64
CA GLU A 368 -27.80 5.82 -54.72
C GLU A 368 -27.88 6.45 -53.31
N GLY A 369 -27.88 7.79 -53.21
CA GLY A 369 -28.33 8.54 -52.00
C GLY A 369 -27.28 9.40 -51.31
#